data_AF-A0A1H1QS91-F1
#
_entry.id   AF-A0A1H1QS91-F1
#
_cell.length_a   1.000
_cell.length_b   1.000
_cell.length_c   1.000
_cell.angle_alpha   90.00
_cell.angle_beta   90.00
_cell.angle_gamma   90.00
#
_symmetry.space_group_name_H-M   'P 1'
#
loop_
_entity.id
_entity.type
_entity.pdbx_description
1 polymer ?
#
loop_
_entity_poly.entity_id
_entity_poly.type
_entity_poly.pdbx_seq_one_letter_code
_entity_poly.pdbx_strand_id
1 'polypeptide(L)'
;MPEGDSVWKLARRLDRQLLGRKVVRSDFRTPRLATRDLSGRTITEHATHGKHLLTRLDDGLTLHSHLLMDGAWSVTGPGKRLPARMMREVRLVLETDARTTAWGLRLHQLEIVRTRDEHRVVGHLGPDPLHDDWDPAEAVRRLLTDPARPLVAALLDQRLVAGLGNLWVNELAFLTGVSPWTPVGEVDLARLVDRAAQALHRSATVEGAYQVTTGSTARGETHWVSGRQRRPCLRCGTTVQMVEEVAGDPEQRRTWWCPTCQPGPVPTTRTQTRAGGRR
;
A
#
# COMPACT_ATOMS: atom_id res chain seq x y z
N MET A 1 7.22 -0.33 1.18
CA MET A 1 6.32 -0.28 0.02
C MET A 1 5.07 0.44 0.47
N PRO A 2 4.55 1.40 -0.30
CA PRO A 2 3.26 2.01 0.00
C PRO A 2 2.15 0.97 0.07
N GLU A 3 1.47 0.90 1.21
CA GLU A 3 0.26 0.10 1.43
C GLU A 3 -0.88 1.06 1.84
N GLY A 4 -2.07 0.56 2.17
CA GLY A 4 -3.23 1.42 2.44
C GLY A 4 -2.99 2.42 3.58
N ASP A 5 -2.35 1.95 4.66
CA ASP A 5 -1.90 2.78 5.77
C ASP A 5 -0.89 3.87 5.36
N SER A 6 0.03 3.57 4.44
CA SER A 6 0.97 4.54 3.89
C SER A 6 0.25 5.65 3.12
N VAL A 7 -0.72 5.28 2.28
CA VAL A 7 -1.47 6.21 1.42
C VAL A 7 -2.42 7.06 2.25
N TRP A 8 -3.08 6.48 3.26
CA TRP A 8 -3.90 7.21 4.22
C TRP A 8 -3.08 8.26 4.99
N LYS A 9 -1.91 7.87 5.52
CA LYS A 9 -1.01 8.82 6.21
C LYS A 9 -0.52 9.93 5.28
N LEU A 10 -0.30 9.61 4.01
CA LEU A 10 0.05 10.60 3.00
C LEU A 10 -1.11 11.57 2.78
N ALA A 11 -2.34 11.09 2.59
CA ALA A 11 -3.52 11.94 2.42
C ALA A 11 -3.66 12.94 3.56
N ARG A 12 -3.60 12.48 4.82
CA ARG A 12 -3.65 13.38 5.99
C ARG A 12 -2.49 14.36 6.07
N ARG A 13 -1.31 14.01 5.55
CA ARG A 13 -0.18 14.95 5.45
C ARG A 13 -0.44 16.02 4.40
N LEU A 14 -0.97 15.64 3.25
CA LEU A 14 -1.34 16.55 2.18
C LEU A 14 -2.46 17.48 2.63
N ASP A 15 -3.47 16.97 3.34
CA ASP A 15 -4.57 17.79 3.87
C ASP A 15 -4.07 18.94 4.73
N ARG A 16 -3.15 18.67 5.67
CA ARG A 16 -2.56 19.71 6.54
C ARG A 16 -1.87 20.84 5.76
N GLN A 17 -1.46 20.60 4.52
CA GLN A 17 -0.67 21.54 3.73
C GLN A 17 -1.45 22.15 2.57
N LEU A 18 -2.42 21.43 2.00
CA LEU A 18 -3.04 21.72 0.71
C LEU A 18 -4.56 21.83 0.75
N LEU A 19 -5.24 21.33 1.79
CA LEU A 19 -6.70 21.36 1.86
C LEU A 19 -7.22 22.81 1.87
N GLY A 20 -8.23 23.09 1.05
CA GLY A 20 -8.82 24.42 0.87
C GLY A 20 -7.93 25.41 0.09
N ARG A 21 -6.77 24.97 -0.43
CA ARG A 21 -5.88 25.83 -1.22
C ARG A 21 -6.28 25.83 -2.69
N LYS A 22 -6.25 27.00 -3.31
CA LYS A 22 -6.42 27.13 -4.76
C LYS A 22 -5.12 26.80 -5.47
N VAL A 23 -5.18 25.91 -6.45
CA VAL A 23 -4.09 25.66 -7.39
C VAL A 23 -3.96 26.88 -8.30
N VAL A 24 -2.83 27.57 -8.24
CA VAL A 24 -2.52 28.73 -9.09
C VAL A 24 -1.75 28.34 -10.34
N ARG A 25 -1.05 27.20 -10.30
CA ARG A 25 -0.34 26.64 -11.43
C ARG A 25 -0.26 25.12 -11.31
N SER A 26 -0.46 24.42 -12.43
CA SER A 26 -0.17 23.00 -12.55
C SER A 26 0.80 22.73 -13.70
N ASP A 27 1.67 21.73 -13.56
CA ASP A 27 2.64 21.32 -14.58
C ASP A 27 2.73 19.78 -14.58
N PHE A 28 2.06 19.16 -15.55
CA PHE A 28 2.07 17.72 -15.78
C PHE A 28 3.22 17.33 -16.69
N ARG A 29 4.15 16.54 -16.16
CA ARG A 29 5.34 16.04 -16.88
C ARG A 29 5.15 14.59 -17.31
N THR A 30 3.95 14.29 -17.76
CA THR A 30 3.57 12.99 -18.33
C THR A 30 2.88 13.24 -19.67
N PRO A 31 3.24 12.55 -20.77
CA PRO A 31 2.70 12.84 -22.09
C PRO A 31 1.17 12.83 -22.15
N ARG A 32 0.50 11.92 -21.43
CA ARG A 32 -0.96 11.76 -21.44
C ARG A 32 -1.72 12.94 -20.83
N LEU A 33 -1.07 13.71 -19.94
CA LEU A 33 -1.69 14.82 -19.22
C LEU A 33 -1.02 16.17 -19.52
N ALA A 34 -0.09 16.24 -20.47
CA ALA A 34 0.74 17.43 -20.71
C ALA A 34 -0.05 18.71 -21.03
N THR A 35 -1.26 18.59 -21.58
CA THR A 35 -2.15 19.72 -21.91
C THR A 35 -3.22 19.99 -20.85
N ARG A 36 -3.24 19.21 -19.77
CA ARG A 36 -4.21 19.39 -18.68
C ARG A 36 -3.74 20.51 -17.76
N ASP A 37 -4.71 21.32 -17.32
CA ASP A 37 -4.47 22.35 -16.33
C ASP A 37 -5.51 22.30 -15.23
N LEU A 38 -5.02 22.26 -13.99
CA LEU A 38 -5.81 22.31 -12.77
C LEU A 38 -5.81 23.70 -12.12
N SER A 39 -5.18 24.71 -12.73
CA SER A 39 -5.20 26.08 -12.21
C SER A 39 -6.63 26.62 -12.04
N GLY A 40 -6.79 27.52 -11.06
CA GLY A 40 -8.08 28.13 -10.68
C GLY A 40 -8.93 27.28 -9.72
N ARG A 41 -8.65 25.98 -9.59
CA ARG A 41 -9.43 25.03 -8.79
C ARG A 41 -8.94 24.94 -7.35
N THR A 42 -9.86 24.70 -6.44
CA THR A 42 -9.57 24.51 -5.01
C THR A 42 -9.50 23.03 -4.68
N ILE A 43 -8.48 22.62 -3.92
CA ILE A 43 -8.39 21.25 -3.40
C ILE A 43 -9.38 21.11 -2.24
N THR A 44 -10.37 20.23 -2.40
CA THR A 44 -11.47 20.05 -1.44
C THR A 44 -11.30 18.81 -0.58
N GLU A 45 -10.52 17.81 -1.03
CA GLU A 45 -10.32 16.57 -0.28
C GLU A 45 -9.12 15.77 -0.78
N HIS A 46 -8.44 15.04 0.11
CA HIS A 46 -7.59 13.90 -0.22
C HIS A 46 -8.24 12.62 0.33
N ALA A 47 -9.04 11.96 -0.50
CA ALA A 47 -9.65 10.67 -0.18
C ALA A 47 -8.71 9.51 -0.53
N THR A 48 -8.94 8.34 0.07
CA THR A 48 -8.18 7.12 -0.22
C THR A 48 -9.10 5.92 -0.35
N HIS A 49 -8.78 5.02 -1.28
CA HIS A 49 -9.39 3.68 -1.36
C HIS A 49 -8.30 2.66 -1.64
N GLY A 50 -8.05 1.76 -0.69
CA GLY A 50 -6.90 0.87 -0.68
C GLY A 50 -5.60 1.65 -0.81
N LYS A 51 -4.86 1.41 -1.91
CA LYS A 51 -3.57 2.05 -2.19
C LYS A 51 -3.66 3.23 -3.17
N HIS A 52 -4.88 3.73 -3.40
CA HIS A 52 -5.16 4.83 -4.33
C HIS A 52 -5.38 6.13 -3.55
N LEU A 53 -4.79 7.22 -4.04
CA LEU A 53 -5.01 8.58 -3.55
C LEU A 53 -5.90 9.34 -4.54
N LEU A 54 -6.96 9.96 -4.04
CA LEU A 54 -7.93 10.75 -4.80
C LEU A 54 -7.93 12.18 -4.27
N THR A 55 -7.30 13.10 -5.01
CA THR A 55 -7.34 14.53 -4.70
C THR A 55 -8.52 15.16 -5.44
N ARG A 56 -9.60 15.48 -4.73
CA ARG A 56 -10.82 16.08 -5.30
C ARG A 56 -10.70 17.61 -5.35
N LEU A 57 -11.31 18.18 -6.38
CA LEU A 57 -11.32 19.61 -6.67
C LEU A 57 -12.75 20.15 -6.65
N ASP A 58 -12.89 21.46 -6.45
CA ASP A 58 -14.18 22.16 -6.35
C ASP A 58 -15.01 22.19 -7.64
N ASP A 59 -14.42 21.88 -8.79
CA ASP A 59 -15.11 21.81 -10.09
C ASP A 59 -15.58 20.39 -10.49
N GLY A 60 -15.50 19.43 -9.56
CA GLY A 60 -15.92 18.04 -9.80
C GLY A 60 -14.91 17.22 -10.60
N LEU A 61 -13.64 17.64 -10.61
CA LEU A 61 -12.51 16.82 -11.04
C LEU A 61 -11.82 16.14 -9.86
N THR A 62 -11.29 14.95 -10.12
CA THR A 62 -10.43 14.20 -9.21
C THR A 62 -9.11 13.89 -9.88
N LEU A 63 -8.01 14.30 -9.25
CA LEU A 63 -6.67 13.85 -9.57
C LEU A 63 -6.40 12.54 -8.82
N HIS A 64 -6.37 11.44 -9.56
CA HIS A 64 -6.03 10.12 -9.04
C HIS A 64 -4.53 9.87 -9.19
N SER A 65 -3.89 9.37 -8.12
CA SER A 65 -2.53 8.83 -8.19
C SER A 65 -2.38 7.52 -7.43
N HIS A 66 -1.55 6.62 -7.94
CA HIS A 66 -1.15 5.40 -7.26
C HIS A 66 0.37 5.37 -7.14
N LEU A 67 0.89 5.20 -5.92
CA LEU A 67 2.33 5.32 -5.64
C LEU A 67 3.14 4.12 -6.13
N LEU A 68 2.50 2.97 -6.36
CA LEU A 68 3.16 1.70 -6.67
C LEU A 68 4.31 1.46 -5.67
N MET A 69 5.52 1.17 -6.14
CA MET A 69 6.64 0.80 -5.29
C MET A 69 7.41 2.00 -4.73
N ASP A 70 7.52 3.08 -5.50
CA ASP A 70 8.50 4.14 -5.28
C ASP A 70 7.97 5.56 -5.52
N GLY A 71 6.70 5.70 -5.94
CA GLY A 71 6.04 6.98 -6.09
C GLY A 71 5.94 7.72 -4.76
N ALA A 72 5.99 9.04 -4.80
CA ALA A 72 5.93 9.87 -3.61
C ALA A 72 5.32 11.23 -3.88
N TRP A 73 4.80 11.85 -2.83
CA TRP A 73 4.44 13.25 -2.81
C TRP A 73 5.30 13.99 -1.78
N SER A 74 5.78 15.17 -2.17
CA SER A 74 6.50 16.09 -1.29
C SER A 74 5.85 17.46 -1.38
N VAL A 75 5.85 18.23 -0.29
CA VAL A 75 5.35 19.60 -0.29
C VAL A 75 6.41 20.53 0.26
N THR A 76 6.72 21.58 -0.49
CA THR A 76 7.68 22.62 -0.08
C THR A 76 6.96 23.92 0.21
N GLY A 77 7.45 24.65 1.22
CA GLY A 77 6.96 25.99 1.53
C GLY A 77 7.40 27.05 0.51
N PRO A 78 6.97 28.31 0.71
CA PRO A 78 7.28 29.43 -0.18
C PRO A 78 8.79 29.59 -0.43
N GLY A 79 9.16 29.77 -1.70
CA GLY A 79 10.55 29.95 -2.15
C GLY A 79 11.44 28.70 -2.07
N LYS A 80 10.94 27.59 -1.48
CA LYS A 80 11.69 26.33 -1.39
C LYS A 80 11.47 25.48 -2.65
N ARG A 81 12.50 24.70 -2.99
CA ARG A 81 12.51 23.76 -4.11
C ARG A 81 13.03 22.41 -3.66
N LEU A 82 12.70 21.37 -4.43
CA LEU A 82 13.32 20.06 -4.24
C LEU A 82 14.81 20.11 -4.63
N PRO A 83 15.65 19.24 -4.05
CA PRO A 83 17.02 19.05 -4.52
C PRO A 83 17.06 18.74 -6.02
N ALA A 84 18.06 19.26 -6.74
CA ALA A 84 18.17 19.13 -8.20
C ALA A 84 18.10 17.67 -8.69
N ARG A 85 18.66 16.72 -7.92
CA ARG A 85 18.57 15.27 -8.23
C ARG A 85 17.14 14.75 -8.29
N MET A 86 16.24 15.27 -7.44
CA MET A 86 14.83 14.86 -7.40
C MET A 86 13.99 15.56 -8.46
N MET A 87 14.43 16.71 -8.98
CA MET A 87 13.68 17.45 -10.01
C MET A 87 13.44 16.63 -11.29
N ARG A 88 14.35 15.68 -11.62
CA ARG A 88 14.21 14.77 -12.77
C ARG A 88 13.12 13.72 -12.58
N GLU A 89 12.76 13.45 -11.34
CA GLU A 89 11.76 12.46 -10.93
C GLU A 89 10.35 13.06 -10.88
N VAL A 90 10.22 14.39 -10.95
CA VAL A 90 8.94 15.08 -10.90
C VAL A 90 8.09 14.73 -12.12
N ARG A 91 6.85 14.34 -11.86
CA ARG A 91 5.80 14.03 -12.83
C ARG A 91 4.61 14.99 -12.74
N LEU A 92 4.44 15.65 -11.60
CA LEU A 92 3.42 16.68 -11.40
C LEU A 92 3.93 17.75 -10.45
N VAL A 93 3.66 19.01 -10.78
CA VAL A 93 3.81 20.16 -9.88
C VAL A 93 2.45 20.81 -9.70
N LEU A 94 2.06 21.07 -8.45
CA LEU A 94 0.91 21.89 -8.11
C LEU A 94 1.40 23.04 -7.22
N GLU A 95 1.33 24.26 -7.72
CA GLU A 95 1.57 25.46 -6.92
C GLU A 95 0.24 26.02 -6.43
N THR A 96 0.22 26.48 -5.19
CA THR A 96 -0.99 26.97 -4.52
C THR A 96 -0.93 28.48 -4.24
N ASP A 97 -2.10 29.07 -3.97
CA ASP A 97 -2.26 30.46 -3.49
C ASP A 97 -1.50 30.77 -2.20
N ALA A 98 -1.29 29.77 -1.33
CA ALA A 98 -0.44 29.85 -0.15
C ALA A 98 1.06 29.84 -0.46
N ARG A 99 1.46 29.88 -1.74
CA ARG A 99 2.84 29.76 -2.23
C ARG A 99 3.52 28.44 -1.82
N THR A 100 2.75 27.42 -1.45
CA THR A 100 3.27 26.06 -1.29
C THR A 100 3.29 25.34 -2.63
N THR A 101 4.23 24.42 -2.80
CA THR A 101 4.33 23.58 -4.01
C THR A 101 4.28 22.11 -3.62
N ALA A 102 3.29 21.39 -4.15
CA ALA A 102 3.22 19.94 -4.08
C ALA A 102 3.90 19.32 -5.31
N TRP A 103 4.73 18.32 -5.06
CA TRP A 103 5.56 17.65 -6.06
C TRP A 103 5.20 16.17 -6.08
N GLY A 104 4.58 15.73 -7.17
CA GLY A 104 4.38 14.32 -7.48
C GLY A 104 5.65 13.75 -8.10
N LEU A 105 6.32 12.83 -7.42
CA LEU A 105 7.59 12.21 -7.81
C LEU A 105 7.34 10.76 -8.22
N ARG A 106 7.86 10.35 -9.39
CA ARG A 106 7.72 8.97 -9.91
C ARG A 106 6.29 8.46 -9.84
N LEU A 107 5.32 9.34 -10.12
CA LEU A 107 3.91 8.96 -10.22
C LEU A 107 3.69 8.28 -11.58
N HIS A 108 3.91 6.97 -11.61
CA HIS A 108 3.77 6.16 -12.82
C HIS A 108 2.32 5.98 -13.25
N GLN A 109 1.39 6.03 -12.29
CA GLN A 109 -0.04 6.03 -12.53
C GLN A 109 -0.64 7.33 -11.98
N LEU A 110 -1.07 8.17 -12.92
CA LEU A 110 -1.63 9.50 -12.68
C LEU A 110 -2.76 9.72 -13.68
N GLU A 111 -3.96 10.00 -13.19
CA GLU A 111 -5.16 10.14 -14.01
C GLU A 111 -5.98 11.35 -13.53
N ILE A 112 -6.69 12.01 -14.45
CA ILE A 112 -7.70 13.00 -14.12
C ILE A 112 -9.04 12.44 -14.57
N VAL A 113 -9.95 12.27 -13.63
CA VAL A 113 -11.32 11.81 -13.88
C VAL A 113 -12.30 12.82 -13.34
N ARG A 114 -13.56 12.77 -13.78
CA ARG A 114 -14.62 13.47 -13.06
C ARG A 114 -14.86 12.73 -11.75
N THR A 115 -15.18 13.44 -10.67
CA THR A 115 -15.43 12.86 -9.35
C THR A 115 -16.54 11.80 -9.40
N ARG A 116 -17.61 12.04 -10.17
CA ARG A 116 -18.68 11.04 -10.41
C ARG A 116 -18.20 9.76 -11.13
N ASP A 117 -17.06 9.82 -11.80
CA ASP A 117 -16.47 8.74 -12.59
C ASP A 117 -15.31 8.03 -11.83
N GLU A 118 -15.10 8.29 -10.53
CA GLU A 118 -14.05 7.66 -9.71
C GLU A 118 -14.14 6.13 -9.69
N HIS A 119 -15.34 5.56 -9.82
CA HIS A 119 -15.55 4.11 -9.94
C HIS A 119 -14.74 3.48 -11.08
N ARG A 120 -14.32 4.24 -12.09
CA ARG A 120 -13.46 3.75 -13.18
C ARG A 120 -12.03 3.44 -12.73
N VAL A 121 -11.52 4.12 -11.70
CA VAL A 121 -10.15 3.95 -11.19
C VAL A 121 -10.08 3.15 -9.89
N VAL A 122 -11.17 3.11 -9.11
CA VAL A 122 -11.21 2.40 -7.81
C VAL A 122 -12.39 1.43 -7.64
N GLY A 123 -13.38 1.43 -8.52
CA GLY A 123 -14.61 0.64 -8.34
C GLY A 123 -14.44 -0.88 -8.46
N HIS A 124 -13.28 -1.35 -8.93
CA HIS A 124 -12.93 -2.76 -8.94
C HIS A 124 -12.36 -3.26 -7.61
N LEU A 125 -12.09 -2.36 -6.66
CA LEU A 125 -11.43 -2.69 -5.40
C LEU A 125 -12.40 -3.37 -4.40
N GLY A 126 -11.79 -4.09 -3.47
CA GLY A 126 -12.42 -4.66 -2.27
C GLY A 126 -12.89 -3.59 -1.29
N PRO A 127 -13.66 -4.00 -0.26
CA PRO A 127 -13.84 -3.18 0.93
C PRO A 127 -12.46 -2.79 1.51
N ASP A 128 -12.35 -1.54 1.96
CA ASP A 128 -11.13 -0.96 2.52
C ASP A 128 -11.27 -0.77 4.03
N PRO A 129 -10.43 -1.42 4.87
CA PRO A 129 -10.51 -1.27 6.32
C PRO A 129 -10.26 0.12 6.89
N LEU A 130 -9.75 1.06 6.07
CA LEU A 130 -9.52 2.45 6.45
C LEU A 130 -10.60 3.41 5.96
N HIS A 131 -11.59 2.92 5.21
CA HIS A 131 -12.70 3.71 4.69
C HIS A 131 -13.94 3.59 5.59
N ASP A 132 -14.79 4.62 5.60
CA ASP A 132 -15.93 4.71 6.52
C ASP A 132 -17.05 3.70 6.20
N ASP A 133 -17.06 3.14 4.99
CA ASP A 133 -18.00 2.10 4.54
C ASP A 133 -17.44 0.67 4.71
N TRP A 134 -16.42 0.49 5.56
CA TRP A 134 -15.81 -0.81 5.82
C TRP A 134 -16.85 -1.88 6.21
N ASP A 135 -16.93 -2.92 5.38
CA ASP A 135 -17.80 -4.08 5.59
C ASP A 135 -16.95 -5.36 5.74
N PRO A 136 -16.74 -5.85 6.98
CA PRO A 136 -15.97 -7.08 7.21
C PRO A 136 -16.70 -8.32 6.69
N ALA A 137 -18.04 -8.33 6.65
CA ALA A 137 -18.79 -9.47 6.14
C ALA A 137 -18.63 -9.59 4.62
N GLU A 138 -18.62 -8.46 3.90
CA GLU A 138 -18.31 -8.42 2.47
C GLU A 138 -16.87 -8.87 2.18
N ALA A 139 -15.90 -8.47 3.00
CA ALA A 139 -14.51 -8.94 2.89
C ALA A 139 -14.42 -10.46 3.02
N VAL A 140 -15.05 -11.04 4.05
CA VAL A 140 -15.12 -12.51 4.24
C VAL A 140 -15.80 -13.19 3.06
N ARG A 141 -16.95 -12.66 2.60
CA ARG A 141 -17.69 -13.21 1.45
C ARG A 141 -16.83 -13.24 0.20
N ARG A 142 -16.06 -12.17 -0.09
CA ARG A 142 -15.14 -12.12 -1.22
C ARG A 142 -13.98 -13.10 -1.08
N LEU A 143 -13.38 -13.23 0.11
CA LEU A 143 -12.30 -14.21 0.34
C LEU A 143 -12.78 -15.65 0.12
N LEU A 144 -14.06 -15.94 0.39
CA LEU A 144 -14.67 -17.24 0.17
C LEU A 144 -15.07 -17.52 -1.29
N THR A 145 -14.88 -16.60 -2.24
CA THR A 145 -15.19 -16.89 -3.66
C THR A 145 -14.24 -17.90 -4.28
N ASP A 146 -13.03 -18.01 -3.74
CA ASP A 146 -12.03 -19.02 -4.12
C ASP A 146 -11.33 -19.54 -2.85
N PRO A 147 -11.99 -20.44 -2.09
CA PRO A 147 -11.51 -20.88 -0.79
C PRO A 147 -10.23 -21.73 -0.86
N ALA A 148 -9.91 -22.27 -2.04
CA ALA A 148 -8.70 -23.06 -2.27
C ALA A 148 -7.45 -22.19 -2.48
N ARG A 149 -7.64 -20.89 -2.77
CA ARG A 149 -6.52 -19.97 -3.04
C ARG A 149 -5.61 -19.83 -1.81
N PRO A 150 -4.28 -19.82 -1.99
CA PRO A 150 -3.35 -19.54 -0.89
C PRO A 150 -3.67 -18.22 -0.17
N LEU A 151 -3.64 -18.22 1.16
CA LEU A 151 -3.92 -17.06 2.00
C LEU A 151 -3.19 -15.79 1.53
N VAL A 152 -1.88 -15.88 1.29
CA VAL A 152 -1.08 -14.71 0.88
C VAL A 152 -1.51 -14.16 -0.50
N ALA A 153 -1.87 -15.05 -1.43
CA ALA A 153 -2.32 -14.68 -2.77
C ALA A 153 -3.72 -14.05 -2.74
N ALA A 154 -4.61 -14.57 -1.89
CA ALA A 154 -5.95 -14.01 -1.69
C ALA A 154 -5.89 -12.60 -1.07
N LEU A 155 -5.09 -12.41 -0.01
CA LEU A 155 -4.96 -11.09 0.64
C LEU A 155 -4.21 -10.05 -0.19
N LEU A 156 -3.41 -10.46 -1.17
CA LEU A 156 -2.77 -9.55 -2.12
C LEU A 156 -3.72 -9.07 -3.23
N ASP A 157 -4.80 -9.79 -3.48
CA ASP A 157 -5.81 -9.41 -4.46
C ASP A 157 -6.64 -8.24 -3.93
N GLN A 158 -6.36 -7.06 -4.47
CA GLN A 158 -7.01 -5.82 -4.04
C GLN A 158 -8.51 -5.78 -4.32
N ARG A 159 -9.06 -6.74 -5.08
CA ARG A 159 -10.50 -6.89 -5.31
C ARG A 159 -11.21 -7.56 -4.13
N LEU A 160 -10.49 -8.34 -3.32
CA LEU A 160 -11.05 -9.08 -2.19
C LEU A 160 -11.03 -8.23 -0.92
N VAL A 161 -9.87 -7.66 -0.58
CA VAL A 161 -9.68 -6.69 0.51
C VAL A 161 -8.67 -5.66 0.04
N ALA A 162 -9.06 -4.39 0.01
CA ALA A 162 -8.19 -3.33 -0.49
C ALA A 162 -7.15 -2.90 0.57
N GLY A 163 -6.01 -2.38 0.11
CA GLY A 163 -5.03 -1.73 0.98
C GLY A 163 -3.94 -2.65 1.53
N LEU A 164 -4.19 -3.95 1.69
CA LEU A 164 -3.19 -4.92 2.14
C LEU A 164 -2.11 -5.11 1.08
N GLY A 165 -0.84 -4.96 1.45
CA GLY A 165 0.30 -5.29 0.59
C GLY A 165 1.23 -6.31 1.25
N ASN A 166 2.40 -6.47 0.65
CA ASN A 166 3.30 -7.57 0.97
C ASN A 166 3.75 -7.59 2.44
N LEU A 167 3.86 -6.44 3.10
CA LEU A 167 4.13 -6.39 4.53
C LEU A 167 2.95 -6.99 5.30
N TRP A 168 1.76 -6.39 5.16
CA TRP A 168 0.61 -6.77 5.98
C TRP A 168 0.16 -8.21 5.76
N VAL A 169 0.19 -8.73 4.52
CA VAL A 169 -0.21 -10.12 4.26
C VAL A 169 0.69 -11.14 4.96
N ASN A 170 2.01 -10.92 4.96
CA ASN A 170 2.97 -11.81 5.62
C ASN A 170 2.83 -11.73 7.15
N GLU A 171 2.70 -10.51 7.67
CA GLU A 171 2.53 -10.29 9.11
C GLU A 171 1.18 -10.83 9.60
N LEU A 172 0.11 -10.71 8.82
CA LEU A 172 -1.21 -11.27 9.15
C LEU A 172 -1.19 -12.80 9.19
N ALA A 173 -0.51 -13.47 8.24
CA ALA A 173 -0.32 -14.91 8.29
C ALA A 173 0.41 -15.33 9.58
N PHE A 174 1.42 -14.57 10.01
CA PHE A 174 2.11 -14.83 11.27
C PHE A 174 1.22 -14.58 12.50
N LEU A 175 0.50 -13.45 12.54
CA LEU A 175 -0.38 -13.08 13.64
C LEU A 175 -1.58 -14.02 13.81
N THR A 176 -2.00 -14.66 12.72
CA THR A 176 -3.04 -15.70 12.73
C THR A 176 -2.48 -17.11 12.91
N GLY A 177 -1.14 -17.28 12.86
CA GLY A 177 -0.47 -18.54 13.17
C GLY A 177 -0.64 -19.61 12.09
N VAL A 178 -0.90 -19.21 10.84
CA VAL A 178 -1.11 -20.13 9.72
C VAL A 178 -0.04 -19.93 8.66
N SER A 179 0.26 -21.00 7.92
CA SER A 179 1.15 -20.90 6.76
C SER A 179 0.58 -19.92 5.73
N PRO A 180 1.43 -19.08 5.08
CA PRO A 180 1.01 -18.23 3.96
C PRO A 180 0.34 -18.97 2.80
N TRP A 181 0.58 -20.28 2.67
CA TRP A 181 0.01 -21.13 1.61
C TRP A 181 -1.19 -21.96 2.03
N THR A 182 -1.66 -21.79 3.27
CA THR A 182 -2.91 -22.42 3.73
C THR A 182 -4.04 -21.94 2.82
N PRO A 183 -4.90 -22.84 2.31
CA PRO A 183 -6.12 -22.44 1.60
C PRO A 183 -6.93 -21.44 2.43
N VAL A 184 -7.32 -20.32 1.83
CA VAL A 184 -7.93 -19.21 2.56
C VAL A 184 -9.26 -19.60 3.24
N GLY A 185 -9.97 -20.60 2.70
CA GLY A 185 -11.19 -21.16 3.29
C GLY A 185 -10.97 -22.01 4.53
N GLU A 186 -9.73 -22.43 4.82
CA GLU A 186 -9.37 -23.17 6.05
C GLU A 186 -8.96 -22.22 7.19
N VAL A 187 -8.88 -20.91 6.93
CA VAL A 187 -8.50 -19.90 7.92
C VAL A 187 -9.76 -19.35 8.60
N ASP A 188 -9.67 -19.01 9.89
CA ASP A 188 -10.70 -18.21 10.58
C ASP A 188 -10.75 -16.79 9.97
N LEU A 189 -11.56 -16.65 8.93
CA LEU A 189 -11.63 -15.45 8.11
C LEU A 189 -12.19 -14.25 8.86
N ALA A 190 -13.17 -14.46 9.75
CA ALA A 190 -13.72 -13.39 10.58
C ALA A 190 -12.62 -12.77 11.45
N ARG A 191 -11.86 -13.63 12.15
CA ARG A 191 -10.73 -13.18 12.96
C ARG A 191 -9.62 -12.55 12.11
N LEU A 192 -9.30 -13.12 10.95
CA LEU A 192 -8.28 -12.58 10.05
C LEU A 192 -8.64 -11.16 9.58
N VAL A 193 -9.86 -10.97 9.11
CA VAL A 193 -10.38 -9.69 8.59
C VAL A 193 -10.42 -8.63 9.70
N ASP A 194 -10.90 -8.99 10.89
CA ASP A 194 -10.87 -8.09 12.05
C ASP A 194 -9.44 -7.68 12.43
N ARG A 195 -8.49 -8.62 12.39
CA ARG A 195 -7.08 -8.34 12.68
C ARG A 195 -6.45 -7.46 11.60
N ALA A 196 -6.78 -7.67 10.33
CA ALA A 196 -6.34 -6.82 9.23
C ALA A 196 -6.80 -5.37 9.42
N ALA A 197 -8.08 -5.18 9.75
CA ALA A 197 -8.65 -3.86 10.01
C ALA A 197 -7.99 -3.17 11.20
N GLN A 198 -7.88 -3.84 12.34
CA GLN A 198 -7.22 -3.31 13.53
C GLN A 198 -5.74 -2.93 13.25
N ALA A 199 -5.03 -3.78 12.51
CA ALA A 199 -3.62 -3.56 12.20
C ALA A 199 -3.41 -2.35 11.26
N LEU A 200 -4.18 -2.25 10.18
CA LEU A 200 -4.14 -1.11 9.26
C LEU A 200 -4.56 0.18 9.97
N HIS A 201 -5.66 0.15 10.73
CA HIS A 201 -6.15 1.33 11.45
C HIS A 201 -5.10 1.82 12.45
N ARG A 202 -4.52 0.91 13.24
CA ARG A 202 -3.45 1.25 14.20
C ARG A 202 -2.24 1.84 13.48
N SER A 203 -1.78 1.24 12.38
CA SER A 203 -0.65 1.74 11.61
C SER A 203 -0.88 3.13 11.03
N ALA A 204 -2.09 3.37 10.54
CA ALA A 204 -2.48 4.62 9.91
C ALA A 204 -2.61 5.75 10.94
N THR A 205 -3.30 5.51 12.05
CA THR A 205 -3.77 6.56 12.97
C THR A 205 -2.93 6.73 14.22
N VAL A 206 -2.29 5.67 14.73
CA VAL A 206 -1.53 5.73 16.00
C VAL A 206 -0.11 6.21 15.73
N GLU A 207 0.32 7.22 16.50
CA GLU A 207 1.68 7.75 16.43
C GLU A 207 2.71 6.67 16.82
N GLY A 208 3.84 6.62 16.11
CA GLY A 208 4.87 5.60 16.33
C GLY A 208 4.50 4.18 15.89
N ALA A 209 3.26 3.91 15.50
CA ALA A 209 2.79 2.57 15.12
C ALA A 209 2.88 2.25 13.62
N TYR A 210 3.39 3.18 12.81
CA TYR A 210 3.43 3.04 11.35
C TYR A 210 4.22 1.80 10.93
N GLN A 211 3.50 0.82 10.36
CA GLN A 211 4.03 -0.47 9.92
C GLN A 211 4.74 -1.24 11.05
N VAL A 212 4.35 -1.02 12.31
CA VAL A 212 4.89 -1.74 13.47
C VAL A 212 3.91 -2.83 13.91
N THR A 213 4.31 -4.10 13.78
CA THR A 213 3.45 -5.27 14.05
C THR A 213 3.79 -5.97 15.36
N THR A 214 4.98 -5.73 15.90
CA THR A 214 5.46 -6.32 17.17
C THR A 214 5.17 -5.44 18.39
N GLY A 215 4.86 -4.15 18.16
CA GLY A 215 4.81 -3.12 19.19
C GLY A 215 6.17 -2.49 19.53
N SER A 216 7.29 -3.01 19.00
CA SER A 216 8.63 -2.45 19.18
C SER A 216 9.05 -1.61 17.97
N THR A 217 9.57 -0.41 18.20
CA THR A 217 10.20 0.44 17.17
C THR A 217 11.72 0.21 17.08
N ALA A 218 12.27 -0.72 17.87
CA ALA A 218 13.70 -1.00 17.85
C ALA A 218 14.13 -1.51 16.47
N ARG A 219 15.35 -1.12 16.07
CA ARG A 219 15.86 -1.43 14.73
C ARG A 219 15.89 -2.93 14.51
N GLY A 220 15.13 -3.39 13.52
CA GLY A 220 15.05 -4.79 13.19
C GLY A 220 14.18 -5.60 14.13
N GLU A 221 13.28 -4.98 14.91
CA GLU A 221 12.26 -5.65 15.72
C GLU A 221 10.84 -5.16 15.39
N THR A 222 10.66 -4.32 14.36
CA THR A 222 9.37 -3.74 13.98
C THR A 222 8.37 -4.74 13.40
N HIS A 223 8.87 -5.86 12.88
CA HIS A 223 8.09 -6.89 12.18
C HIS A 223 8.35 -8.28 12.78
N TRP A 224 7.39 -9.18 12.69
CA TRP A 224 7.54 -10.56 13.17
C TRP A 224 8.31 -11.44 12.18
N VAL A 225 8.03 -11.31 10.88
CA VAL A 225 8.61 -12.14 9.81
C VAL A 225 9.10 -11.33 8.61
N SER A 226 8.43 -10.24 8.24
CA SER A 226 8.77 -9.47 7.04
C SER A 226 10.16 -8.86 7.11
N GLY A 227 10.99 -9.14 6.10
CA GLY A 227 12.38 -8.68 6.04
C GLY A 227 13.31 -9.35 7.06
N ARG A 228 12.85 -10.41 7.74
CA ARG A 228 13.61 -11.10 8.79
C ARG A 228 14.16 -12.46 8.36
N GLN A 229 14.26 -12.74 7.06
CA GLN A 229 14.85 -13.98 6.58
C GLN A 229 16.22 -14.24 7.24
N ARG A 230 16.47 -15.49 7.64
CA ARG A 230 17.70 -15.94 8.33
C ARG A 230 17.92 -15.35 9.72
N ARG A 231 16.96 -14.62 10.29
CA ARG A 231 16.97 -14.17 11.69
C ARG A 231 16.13 -15.12 12.55
N PRO A 232 16.41 -15.23 13.87
CA PRO A 232 15.53 -15.95 14.78
C PRO A 232 14.15 -15.27 14.86
N CYS A 233 13.10 -16.08 14.86
CA CYS A 233 11.74 -15.65 15.14
C CYS A 233 11.66 -15.03 16.53
N LEU A 234 11.02 -13.86 16.65
CA LEU A 234 10.87 -13.15 17.92
C LEU A 234 9.96 -13.87 18.93
N ARG A 235 9.19 -14.86 18.47
CA ARG A 235 8.27 -15.65 19.32
C ARG A 235 8.87 -16.97 19.81
N CYS A 236 9.54 -17.71 18.92
CA CYS A 236 9.98 -19.09 19.21
C CYS A 236 11.47 -19.36 18.93
N GLY A 237 12.23 -18.38 18.45
CA GLY A 237 13.66 -18.53 18.13
C GLY A 237 13.98 -19.25 16.82
N THR A 238 13.04 -20.01 16.22
CA THR A 238 13.28 -20.70 14.94
C THR A 238 13.61 -19.70 13.82
N THR A 239 14.56 -20.06 12.95
CA THR A 239 14.96 -19.21 11.82
C THR A 239 13.80 -18.94 10.87
N VAL A 240 13.51 -17.66 10.63
CA VAL A 240 12.53 -17.21 9.64
C VAL A 240 13.01 -17.57 8.23
N GLN A 241 12.16 -18.26 7.48
CA GLN A 241 12.39 -18.65 6.10
C GLN A 241 11.79 -17.64 5.12
N MET A 242 12.19 -17.75 3.86
CA MET A 242 11.70 -16.89 2.78
C MET A 242 11.74 -17.61 1.45
N VAL A 243 10.71 -17.37 0.63
CA VAL A 243 10.72 -17.68 -0.81
C VAL A 243 10.73 -16.37 -1.58
N GLU A 244 11.53 -16.36 -2.65
CA GLU A 244 11.65 -15.19 -3.51
C GLU A 244 10.36 -14.97 -4.32
N GLU A 245 10.15 -13.73 -4.76
CA GLU A 245 9.06 -13.44 -5.68
C GLU A 245 9.32 -14.07 -7.05
N VAL A 246 8.24 -14.45 -7.75
CA VAL A 246 8.32 -14.82 -9.15
C VAL A 246 8.09 -13.57 -9.99
N ALA A 247 9.07 -13.24 -10.84
CA ALA A 247 9.00 -12.04 -11.65
C ALA A 247 7.77 -12.06 -12.57
N GLY A 248 6.96 -11.01 -12.50
CA GLY A 248 5.72 -10.89 -13.29
C GLY A 248 4.50 -11.58 -12.69
N ASP A 249 4.63 -12.25 -11.54
CA ASP A 249 3.52 -12.89 -10.84
C ASP A 249 3.11 -12.06 -9.62
N PRO A 250 1.93 -11.40 -9.64
CA PRO A 250 1.46 -10.59 -8.52
C PRO A 250 1.04 -11.42 -7.29
N GLU A 251 0.78 -12.72 -7.47
CA GLU A 251 0.36 -13.64 -6.40
C GLU A 251 1.57 -14.28 -5.72
N GLN A 252 2.67 -14.45 -6.44
CA GLN A 252 3.93 -15.00 -5.91
C GLN A 252 4.90 -13.88 -5.55
N ARG A 253 4.55 -13.11 -4.52
CA ARG A 253 5.44 -12.10 -3.92
C ARG A 253 6.43 -12.75 -2.97
N ARG A 254 7.50 -12.01 -2.66
CA ARG A 254 8.48 -12.43 -1.65
C ARG A 254 7.75 -12.65 -0.33
N THR A 255 7.82 -13.88 0.16
CA THR A 255 7.01 -14.34 1.30
C THR A 255 7.93 -14.82 2.40
N TRP A 256 7.72 -14.34 3.62
CA TRP A 256 8.48 -14.69 4.83
C TRP A 256 7.59 -15.42 5.82
N TRP A 257 8.11 -16.44 6.47
CA TRP A 257 7.37 -17.16 7.50
C TRP A 257 8.28 -17.82 8.54
N CYS A 258 7.73 -18.09 9.71
CA CYS A 258 8.35 -18.94 10.71
C CYS A 258 7.77 -20.37 10.59
N PRO A 259 8.56 -21.39 10.24
CA PRO A 259 8.03 -22.75 10.03
C PRO A 259 7.45 -23.38 11.31
N THR A 260 7.86 -22.91 12.49
CA THR A 260 7.32 -23.38 13.77
C THR A 260 6.04 -22.65 14.17
N CYS A 261 5.98 -21.33 13.99
CA CYS A 261 4.79 -20.54 14.39
C CYS A 261 3.67 -20.57 13.36
N GLN A 262 3.97 -20.99 12.12
CA GLN A 262 3.06 -21.01 10.99
C GLN A 262 3.10 -22.40 10.34
N PRO A 263 2.63 -23.44 11.03
CA PRO A 263 2.54 -24.77 10.45
C PRO A 263 1.59 -24.78 9.24
N GLY A 264 1.77 -25.73 8.33
CA GLY A 264 0.92 -25.89 7.15
C GLY A 264 1.71 -26.12 5.86
N PRO A 265 1.03 -26.05 4.69
CA PRO A 265 1.67 -26.26 3.40
C PRO A 265 2.76 -25.21 3.17
N VAL A 266 3.87 -25.62 2.58
CA VAL A 266 4.93 -24.70 2.12
C VAL A 266 5.33 -25.11 0.71
N PRO A 267 5.84 -24.19 -0.13
CA PRO A 267 6.31 -24.54 -1.45
C PRO A 267 7.42 -25.58 -1.30
N THR A 268 7.34 -26.68 -2.03
CA THR A 268 8.47 -27.61 -2.15
C THR A 268 9.64 -26.82 -2.71
N THR A 269 10.64 -26.57 -1.88
CA THR A 269 11.90 -25.97 -2.30
C THR A 269 12.55 -26.91 -3.31
N ARG A 270 12.38 -26.66 -4.62
CA ARG A 270 13.38 -27.10 -5.58
C ARG A 270 14.62 -26.31 -5.22
N THR A 271 15.51 -26.95 -4.47
CA THR A 271 16.88 -26.51 -4.27
C THR A 271 17.43 -26.12 -5.63
N GLN A 272 17.46 -24.83 -5.95
CA GLN A 272 18.30 -24.34 -7.02
C GLN A 272 19.71 -24.54 -6.52
N THR A 273 20.24 -25.75 -6.70
CA THR A 273 21.68 -25.99 -6.76
C THR A 273 22.21 -24.97 -7.75
N ARG A 274 22.83 -23.92 -7.23
CA ARG A 274 23.78 -23.10 -7.95
C ARG A 274 24.85 -24.07 -8.45
N ALA A 275 24.69 -24.56 -9.68
CA ALA A 275 25.78 -25.15 -10.42
C ALA A 275 26.80 -24.03 -10.61
N GLY A 276 27.83 -24.04 -9.78
CA GLY A 276 29.01 -23.23 -9.97
C GLY A 276 29.72 -23.70 -11.23
N GLY A 277 29.63 -22.92 -12.29
CA GLY A 277 30.60 -22.94 -13.39
C GLY A 277 31.56 -21.78 -13.18
N ARG A 278 32.67 -22.03 -12.48
CA ARG A 278 33.88 -21.21 -12.63
C ARG A 278 34.52 -21.57 -13.97
N ARG A 279 35.20 -20.57 -14.53
CA ARG A 279 36.09 -20.56 -15.71
C ARG A 279 36.78 -21.88 -16.04
#